data_AF-A0A6J8CFN1-F1
#
_entry.id   AF-A0A6J8CFN1-F1
#
_cell.length_a   1.000
_cell.length_b   1.000
_cell.length_c   1.000
_cell.angle_alpha   90.00
_cell.angle_beta   90.00
_cell.angle_gamma   90.00
#
_symmetry.space_group_name_H-M   'P 1'
#
loop_
_entity.id
_entity.type
_entity.pdbx_description
1 polymer ?
#
loop_
_entity_poly.entity_id
_entity_poly.type
_entity_poly.pdbx_seq_one_letter_code
_entity_poly.pdbx_strand_id
1 'polypeptide(L)'
;MTFNVTNGTGEYIKKVTDVDIAVTITTSSLSIIGAVIIFINIGRKFYRVEQISDPMKRLFYLTIAEIFTAIGYLFGAARFLYGDDLSPEKVLACHVENDFGCTAQSFLTTVSSMSSFWWTSIIAFHLLWNSTNKDPPGSVNQSEHVRIQMFVYHILSWTIPGGITITALAKGILGSDLSVG
;
A
#
# COMPACT_ATOMS: atom_id res chain seq x y z
N MET A 1 -13.73 -9.75 -48.26
CA MET A 1 -12.74 -8.84 -47.65
C MET A 1 -13.04 -8.80 -46.15
N THR A 2 -12.56 -9.81 -45.44
CA THR A 2 -12.70 -9.95 -43.98
C THR A 2 -11.53 -9.22 -43.34
N PHE A 3 -11.81 -8.14 -42.62
CA PHE A 3 -10.79 -7.42 -41.86
C PHE A 3 -10.35 -8.30 -40.67
N ASN A 4 -9.06 -8.60 -40.61
CA ASN A 4 -8.41 -9.31 -39.52
C ASN A 4 -8.27 -8.34 -38.32
N VAL A 5 -9.35 -8.11 -37.57
CA VAL A 5 -9.43 -7.16 -36.44
C VAL A 5 -8.75 -7.69 -35.17
N THR A 6 -8.39 -8.97 -35.14
CA THR A 6 -7.79 -9.64 -33.97
C THR A 6 -6.30 -9.37 -33.76
N ASN A 7 -5.52 -9.10 -34.81
CA ASN A 7 -4.08 -8.86 -34.66
C ASN A 7 -3.77 -7.47 -34.07
N GLY A 8 -4.54 -6.45 -34.45
CA GLY A 8 -4.29 -5.08 -33.96
C GLY A 8 -4.61 -4.96 -32.46
N THR A 9 -5.75 -5.48 -32.02
CA THR A 9 -6.20 -5.41 -30.63
C THR A 9 -5.24 -6.10 -29.66
N GLY A 10 -4.72 -7.28 -30.02
CA GLY A 10 -3.71 -7.97 -29.19
C GLY A 10 -2.38 -7.22 -29.05
N GLU A 11 -1.91 -6.58 -30.12
CA GLU A 11 -0.68 -5.78 -30.10
C GLU A 11 -0.83 -4.50 -29.25
N TYR A 12 -2.01 -3.84 -29.34
CA TYR A 12 -2.33 -2.69 -28.49
C TYR A 12 -2.44 -3.07 -27.02
N ILE A 13 -3.12 -4.18 -26.69
CA ILE A 13 -3.25 -4.66 -25.31
C ILE A 13 -1.87 -4.95 -24.72
N LYS A 14 -1.03 -5.70 -25.45
CA LYS A 14 0.33 -6.02 -25.00
C LYS A 14 1.16 -4.76 -24.71
N LYS A 15 1.12 -3.77 -25.61
CA LYS A 15 1.88 -2.53 -25.44
C LYS A 15 1.40 -1.70 -24.24
N VAL A 16 0.10 -1.67 -23.97
CA VAL A 16 -0.45 -1.01 -22.78
C VAL A 16 0.01 -1.72 -21.51
N THR A 17 -0.09 -3.06 -21.48
CA THR A 17 0.33 -3.86 -20.33
C THR A 17 1.83 -3.72 -20.04
N ASP A 18 2.69 -3.73 -21.07
CA ASP A 18 4.14 -3.55 -20.91
C ASP A 18 4.48 -2.18 -20.30
N VAL A 19 3.76 -1.12 -20.68
CA VAL A 19 3.93 0.22 -20.12
C VAL A 19 3.48 0.27 -18.66
N ASP A 20 2.32 -0.31 -18.34
CA ASP A 20 1.79 -0.35 -16.97
C ASP A 20 2.73 -1.09 -16.02
N ILE A 21 3.33 -2.18 -16.48
CA ILE A 21 4.33 -2.93 -15.71
C ILE A 21 5.61 -2.12 -15.51
N ALA A 22 6.12 -1.50 -16.56
CA ALA A 22 7.33 -0.68 -16.46
C ALA A 22 7.15 0.50 -15.49
N VAL A 23 5.99 1.17 -15.54
CA VAL A 23 5.62 2.24 -14.61
C VAL A 23 5.50 1.70 -13.18
N THR A 24 4.82 0.56 -12.99
CA THR A 24 4.62 -0.05 -11.68
C THR A 24 5.95 -0.46 -11.04
N ILE A 25 6.84 -1.13 -11.77
CA ILE A 25 8.17 -1.52 -11.28
C ILE A 25 8.99 -0.30 -10.90
N THR A 26 9.01 0.72 -11.77
CA THR A 26 9.80 1.94 -11.54
C THR A 26 9.28 2.69 -10.31
N THR A 27 7.98 2.97 -10.25
CA THR A 27 7.36 3.70 -9.13
C THR A 27 7.46 2.94 -7.81
N SER A 28 7.25 1.62 -7.83
CA SER A 28 7.39 0.77 -6.63
C SER A 28 8.84 0.73 -6.15
N SER A 29 9.82 0.66 -7.06
CA SER A 29 11.24 0.69 -6.72
C SER A 29 11.65 2.04 -6.10
N LEU A 30 11.19 3.15 -6.67
CA LEU A 30 11.41 4.48 -6.09
C LEU A 30 10.78 4.61 -4.70
N SER A 31 9.58 4.07 -4.51
CA SER A 31 8.89 4.06 -3.21
C SER A 31 9.68 3.27 -2.17
N ILE A 32 10.18 2.08 -2.52
CA ILE A 32 11.01 1.26 -1.63
C ILE A 32 12.32 1.98 -1.28
N ILE A 33 12.99 2.61 -2.24
CA ILE A 33 14.21 3.38 -1.98
C ILE A 33 13.91 4.52 -1.00
N GLY A 34 12.86 5.31 -1.25
CA GLY A 34 12.43 6.38 -0.35
C GLY A 34 12.10 5.87 1.05
N ALA A 35 11.40 4.73 1.13
CA ALA A 35 11.03 4.09 2.38
C ALA A 35 12.23 3.60 3.19
N VAL A 36 13.22 2.97 2.54
CA VAL A 36 14.47 2.54 3.17
C VAL A 36 15.24 3.73 3.70
N ILE A 37 15.31 4.84 2.95
CA ILE A 37 15.95 6.08 3.42
C ILE A 37 15.27 6.61 4.67
N ILE A 38 13.93 6.66 4.71
CA ILE A 38 13.18 7.10 5.90
C ILE A 38 13.45 6.15 7.09
N PHE A 39 13.41 4.84 6.85
CA PHE A 39 13.65 3.82 7.88
C PHE A 39 15.05 3.95 8.49
N ILE A 40 16.09 4.11 7.66
CA ILE A 40 17.47 4.31 8.10
C ILE A 40 17.59 5.60 8.92
N ASN A 41 17.01 6.71 8.45
CA ASN A 41 17.10 8.00 9.15
C ASN A 41 16.42 7.96 10.53
N ILE A 42 15.22 7.37 10.60
CA ILE A 42 14.48 7.25 11.86
C ILE A 42 15.17 6.25 12.79
N GLY A 43 15.62 5.10 12.28
CA GLY A 43 16.37 4.11 13.04
C GLY A 43 17.68 4.66 13.60
N ARG A 44 18.39 5.49 12.83
CA ARG A 44 19.60 6.20 13.30
C ARG A 44 19.29 7.17 14.45
N LYS A 45 18.20 7.93 14.35
CA LYS A 45 17.74 8.81 15.45
C LYS A 45 17.40 8.02 16.70
N PHE A 46 16.73 6.88 16.53
CA PHE A 46 16.42 5.96 17.63
C PHE A 46 17.69 5.42 18.31
N TYR A 47 18.67 4.96 17.53
CA TYR A 47 19.95 4.46 18.03
C TYR A 47 20.76 5.53 18.78
N ARG A 48 20.66 6.79 18.36
CA ARG A 48 21.33 7.93 19.01
C ARG A 48 20.58 8.47 20.23
N VAL A 49 19.44 7.86 20.61
CA VAL A 49 18.58 8.33 21.70
C VAL A 49 18.15 9.79 21.50
N GLU A 50 18.08 10.23 20.24
CA GLU A 50 17.58 11.55 19.89
C GLU A 50 16.04 11.56 20.02
N GLN A 51 15.47 12.64 20.54
CA GLN A 51 14.02 12.78 20.59
C GLN A 51 13.43 12.77 19.18
N ILE A 52 12.61 11.76 18.89
CA ILE A 52 11.86 11.66 17.64
C ILE A 52 10.58 12.47 17.80
N SER A 53 10.36 13.43 16.90
CA SER A 53 9.14 14.22 16.88
C SER A 53 7.92 13.35 16.54
N ASP A 54 6.77 13.67 17.13
CA ASP A 54 5.53 12.92 16.89
C ASP A 54 5.10 12.84 15.40
N PRO A 55 5.25 13.87 14.54
CA PRO A 55 5.04 13.71 13.11
C PRO A 55 5.98 12.69 12.45
N MET A 56 7.25 12.59 12.90
CA MET A 56 8.18 11.59 12.38
C MET A 56 7.78 10.15 12.77
N LYS A 57 7.24 9.95 13.98
CA LYS A 57 6.70 8.64 14.39
C LYS A 57 5.53 8.22 13.50
N ARG A 58 4.64 9.12 13.15
CA ARG A 58 3.51 8.83 12.23
C ARG A 58 3.97 8.55 10.81
N LEU A 59 4.95 9.33 10.32
CA LEU A 59 5.57 9.10 9.02
C LEU A 59 6.18 7.71 8.90
N PHE A 60 6.78 7.20 9.98
CA PHE A 60 7.32 5.84 10.02
C PHE A 60 6.26 4.77 9.73
N TYR A 61 5.07 4.85 10.35
CA TYR A 61 3.99 3.89 10.11
C TYR A 61 3.38 4.03 8.72
N LEU A 62 3.29 5.26 8.20
CA LEU A 62 2.91 5.49 6.80
C LEU A 62 3.91 4.80 5.86
N THR A 63 5.21 4.95 6.10
CA THR A 63 6.26 4.30 5.31
C THR A 63 6.17 2.78 5.35
N ILE A 64 5.82 2.17 6.48
CA ILE A 64 5.60 0.72 6.57
C ILE A 64 4.45 0.29 5.64
N ALA A 65 3.34 1.04 5.64
CA ALA A 65 2.22 0.75 4.75
C ALA A 65 2.62 0.89 3.27
N GLU A 66 3.37 1.94 2.91
CA GLU A 66 3.90 2.12 1.55
C GLU A 66 4.83 0.98 1.09
N ILE A 67 5.66 0.45 1.99
CA ILE A 67 6.51 -0.72 1.70
C ILE A 67 5.65 -1.93 1.37
N PHE A 68 4.62 -2.22 2.18
CA PHE A 68 3.73 -3.35 1.90
C PHE A 68 3.00 -3.20 0.57
N THR A 69 2.55 -1.99 0.24
CA THR A 69 1.95 -1.66 -1.06
C THR A 69 2.93 -1.93 -2.20
N ALA A 70 4.16 -1.41 -2.10
CA ALA A 70 5.17 -1.59 -3.14
C ALA A 70 5.60 -3.06 -3.30
N ILE A 71 5.70 -3.81 -2.20
CA ILE A 71 5.97 -5.26 -2.25
C ILE A 71 4.83 -6.00 -2.98
N GLY A 72 3.57 -5.67 -2.69
CA GLY A 72 2.44 -6.28 -3.38
C GLY A 72 2.44 -5.99 -4.88
N TYR A 73 2.77 -4.76 -5.29
CA TYR A 73 2.91 -4.42 -6.70
C TYR A 73 4.09 -5.11 -7.39
N LEU A 74 5.24 -5.20 -6.72
CA LEU A 74 6.39 -5.94 -7.24
C LEU A 74 6.10 -7.43 -7.38
N PHE A 75 5.36 -8.02 -6.45
CA PHE A 75 4.95 -9.42 -6.53
C PHE A 75 4.05 -9.67 -7.73
N GLY A 76 3.06 -8.79 -7.97
CA GLY A 76 2.21 -8.85 -9.16
C GLY A 76 3.00 -8.70 -10.47
N ALA A 77 3.91 -7.72 -10.54
CA ALA A 77 4.76 -7.49 -11.70
C ALA A 77 5.72 -8.66 -11.97
N ALA A 78 6.33 -9.23 -10.92
CA ALA A 78 7.19 -10.39 -11.04
C ALA A 78 6.43 -11.61 -11.54
N ARG A 79 5.20 -11.85 -11.06
CA ARG A 79 4.36 -12.94 -11.54
C ARG A 79 4.01 -12.81 -13.02
N PHE A 80 3.80 -11.58 -13.50
CA PHE A 80 3.61 -11.31 -14.92
C PHE A 80 4.85 -11.62 -15.76
N LEU A 81 6.04 -11.23 -15.29
CA LEU A 81 7.29 -11.39 -16.04
C LEU A 81 7.83 -12.83 -16.06
N TYR A 82 7.62 -13.59 -14.98
CA TYR A 82 8.21 -14.93 -14.80
C TYR A 82 7.18 -16.07 -14.83
N GLY A 83 5.90 -15.78 -15.05
CA GLY A 83 4.84 -16.78 -15.18
C GLY A 83 4.91 -17.51 -16.52
N ASP A 84 5.85 -18.45 -16.65
CA ASP A 84 6.22 -19.13 -17.92
C ASP A 84 5.08 -19.95 -18.58
N ASP A 85 3.98 -20.23 -17.88
CA ASP A 85 2.89 -21.12 -18.37
C ASP A 85 1.48 -20.49 -18.40
N LEU A 86 1.34 -19.21 -18.06
CA LEU A 86 0.03 -18.54 -18.07
C LEU A 86 -0.01 -17.44 -19.12
N SER A 87 -1.02 -17.50 -20.00
CA SER A 87 -1.37 -16.38 -20.88
C SER A 87 -1.37 -15.07 -20.07
N PRO A 88 -0.79 -13.98 -20.57
CA PRO A 88 -0.76 -12.69 -19.85
C PRO A 88 -2.15 -12.21 -19.44
N GLU A 89 -3.21 -12.59 -20.15
CA GLU A 89 -4.61 -12.37 -19.71
C GLU A 89 -4.97 -13.10 -18.41
N LYS A 90 -4.51 -14.33 -18.22
CA LYS A 90 -4.80 -15.14 -17.01
C LYS A 90 -4.00 -14.68 -15.79
N VAL A 91 -2.79 -14.16 -16.01
CA VAL A 91 -1.98 -13.55 -14.94
C VAL A 91 -2.55 -12.20 -14.53
N LEU A 92 -3.03 -11.41 -15.49
CA LEU A 92 -3.63 -10.09 -15.23
C LEU A 92 -5.00 -10.19 -14.54
N ALA A 93 -5.84 -11.14 -14.96
CA ALA A 93 -7.19 -11.32 -14.42
C ALA A 93 -7.24 -12.16 -13.12
N CYS A 94 -6.09 -12.56 -12.57
CA CYS A 94 -6.03 -13.51 -11.46
C CYS A 94 -6.99 -14.70 -11.62
N HIS A 95 -7.13 -15.19 -12.85
CA HIS A 95 -8.26 -16.05 -13.24
C HIS A 95 -8.11 -17.50 -12.79
N VAL A 96 -7.05 -17.82 -12.04
CA VAL A 96 -6.84 -19.16 -11.49
C VAL A 96 -7.60 -19.24 -10.19
N GLU A 97 -8.73 -19.96 -10.20
CA GLU A 97 -9.45 -20.32 -8.98
C GLU A 97 -8.45 -20.81 -7.92
N ASN A 98 -8.49 -20.16 -6.75
CA ASN A 98 -7.71 -20.54 -5.57
C ASN A 98 -6.18 -20.28 -5.63
N ASP A 99 -5.72 -19.35 -6.46
CA ASP A 99 -4.33 -18.90 -6.38
C ASP A 99 -4.10 -18.06 -5.11
N PHE A 100 -3.49 -18.71 -4.11
CA PHE A 100 -3.07 -18.08 -2.87
C PHE A 100 -2.18 -16.86 -3.12
N GLY A 101 -1.35 -16.89 -4.17
CA GLY A 101 -0.47 -15.78 -4.54
C GLY A 101 -1.24 -14.50 -4.87
N CYS A 102 -2.21 -14.57 -5.79
CA CYS A 102 -3.05 -13.41 -6.11
C CYS A 102 -3.89 -12.97 -4.92
N THR A 103 -4.53 -13.90 -4.21
CA THR A 103 -5.36 -13.56 -3.05
C THR A 103 -4.56 -12.82 -1.97
N ALA A 104 -3.35 -13.30 -1.67
CA ALA A 104 -2.44 -12.67 -0.71
C ALA A 104 -1.94 -11.31 -1.21
N GLN A 105 -1.62 -11.19 -2.50
CA GLN A 105 -1.22 -9.92 -3.11
C GLN A 105 -2.34 -8.88 -3.00
N SER A 106 -3.54 -9.21 -3.48
CA SER A 106 -4.71 -8.32 -3.40
C SER A 106 -5.05 -7.94 -1.97
N PHE A 107 -4.91 -8.89 -1.03
CA PHE A 107 -5.12 -8.62 0.39
C PHE A 107 -4.11 -7.60 0.90
N LEU A 108 -2.83 -7.87 0.65
CA LEU A 108 -1.73 -7.03 1.12
C LEU A 108 -1.85 -5.61 0.58
N THR A 109 -2.01 -5.45 -0.74
CA THR A 109 -2.12 -4.14 -1.38
C THR A 109 -3.36 -3.37 -0.94
N THR A 110 -4.49 -4.05 -0.74
CA THR A 110 -5.73 -3.40 -0.27
C THR A 110 -5.59 -2.91 1.16
N VAL A 111 -5.13 -3.78 2.08
CA VAL A 111 -4.90 -3.41 3.48
C VAL A 111 -3.93 -2.25 3.57
N SER A 112 -2.80 -2.36 2.88
CA SER A 112 -1.73 -1.39 2.97
C SER A 112 -2.14 -0.04 2.38
N SER A 113 -2.82 -0.02 1.23
CA SER A 113 -3.29 1.22 0.60
C SER A 113 -4.32 1.96 1.46
N MET A 114 -5.29 1.23 2.03
CA MET A 114 -6.26 1.82 2.95
C MET A 114 -5.58 2.34 4.24
N SER A 115 -4.61 1.59 4.77
CA SER A 115 -3.85 2.00 5.95
C SER A 115 -3.01 3.25 5.68
N SER A 116 -2.36 3.32 4.50
CA SER A 116 -1.62 4.50 4.03
C SER A 116 -2.50 5.74 3.94
N PHE A 117 -3.72 5.59 3.39
CA PHE A 117 -4.69 6.67 3.34
C PHE A 117 -5.02 7.20 4.75
N TRP A 118 -5.35 6.31 5.69
CA TRP A 118 -5.64 6.71 7.07
C TRP A 118 -4.47 7.40 7.75
N TRP A 119 -3.25 6.86 7.64
CA TRP A 119 -2.06 7.49 8.20
C TRP A 119 -1.80 8.88 7.59
N THR A 120 -2.00 9.03 6.29
CA THR A 120 -1.86 10.32 5.60
C THR A 120 -2.89 11.33 6.10
N SER A 121 -4.15 10.94 6.22
CA SER A 121 -5.22 11.79 6.77
C SER A 121 -4.94 12.21 8.20
N ILE A 122 -4.44 11.29 9.05
CA ILE A 122 -4.08 11.59 10.44
C ILE A 122 -2.91 12.57 10.51
N ILE A 123 -1.88 12.39 9.68
CA ILE A 123 -0.75 13.33 9.61
C ILE A 123 -1.24 14.70 9.18
N ALA A 124 -2.05 14.78 8.12
CA ALA A 124 -2.61 16.04 7.63
C ALA A 124 -3.45 16.73 8.71
N PHE A 125 -4.35 16.00 9.36
CA PHE A 125 -5.17 16.52 10.46
C PHE A 125 -4.30 17.03 11.62
N HIS A 126 -3.27 16.29 12.03
CA HIS A 126 -2.40 16.69 13.13
C HIS A 126 -1.59 17.96 12.80
N LEU A 127 -1.07 18.08 11.58
CA LEU A 127 -0.35 19.27 11.15
C LEU A 127 -1.28 20.50 11.10
N LEU A 128 -2.51 20.34 10.61
CA LEU A 128 -3.49 21.41 10.58
C LEU A 128 -3.90 21.83 12.00
N TRP A 129 -4.23 20.86 12.85
CA TRP A 129 -4.65 21.11 14.23
C TRP A 129 -3.58 21.85 15.05
N ASN A 130 -2.32 21.42 14.95
CA ASN A 130 -1.22 22.09 15.64
C ASN A 130 -0.88 23.46 15.04
N SER A 131 -1.14 23.66 13.74
CA SER A 131 -0.97 24.98 13.12
C SER A 131 -1.97 26.00 13.65
N THR A 132 -3.19 25.55 14.00
CA THR A 132 -4.25 26.42 14.52
C THR A 132 -4.19 26.58 16.03
N ASN A 133 -3.79 25.53 16.75
CA ASN A 133 -3.72 25.52 18.21
C ASN A 133 -2.25 25.56 18.65
N LYS A 134 -1.75 26.77 18.93
CA LYS A 134 -0.43 26.99 19.53
C LYS A 134 -0.52 26.71 21.03
N ASP A 135 -0.55 25.44 21.42
CA ASP A 135 -0.50 25.10 22.83
C ASP A 135 0.87 25.48 23.42
N PRO A 136 0.91 26.03 24.65
CA PRO A 136 2.16 26.35 25.32
C PRO A 136 2.94 25.04 25.63
N PRO A 137 4.26 25.00 25.33
CA PRO A 137 5.05 23.79 25.49
C PRO A 137 5.20 23.40 26.97
N GLY A 138 4.91 22.13 27.30
CA GLY A 138 5.38 21.51 28.55
C GLY A 138 4.34 21.10 29.59
N SER A 139 3.03 21.02 29.28
CA SER A 139 2.07 20.47 30.25
C SER A 139 2.31 18.97 30.46
N VAL A 140 2.31 18.51 31.72
CA VAL A 140 2.50 17.09 32.09
C VAL A 140 1.45 16.18 31.43
N ASN A 141 0.23 16.71 31.24
CA ASN A 141 -0.89 16.03 30.58
C ASN A 141 -0.63 15.81 29.07
N GLN A 142 0.27 16.56 28.43
CA GLN A 142 0.60 16.42 27.01
C GLN A 142 1.13 15.02 26.68
N SER A 143 1.94 14.44 27.57
CA SER A 143 2.62 13.16 27.31
C SER A 143 1.66 11.97 27.28
N GLU A 144 0.64 11.98 28.15
CA GLU A 144 -0.40 10.95 28.21
C GLU A 144 -1.38 11.08 27.04
N HIS A 145 -1.81 12.31 26.73
CA HIS A 145 -2.65 12.59 25.57
C HIS A 145 -2.02 12.12 24.25
N VAL A 146 -0.71 12.36 24.05
CA VAL A 146 0.01 11.91 22.85
C VAL A 146 0.07 10.38 22.76
N ARG A 147 0.25 9.67 23.89
CA ARG A 147 0.25 8.20 23.92
C ARG A 147 -1.12 7.63 23.55
N ILE A 148 -2.19 8.15 24.15
CA ILE A 148 -3.56 7.70 23.88
C ILE A 148 -3.94 8.00 22.43
N GLN A 149 -3.64 9.19 21.92
CA GLN A 149 -3.87 9.55 20.52
C GLN A 149 -3.14 8.59 19.57
N MET A 150 -1.87 8.27 19.85
CA MET A 150 -1.10 7.35 19.02
C MET A 150 -1.71 5.94 19.02
N PHE A 151 -2.20 5.47 20.17
CA PHE A 151 -2.91 4.20 20.28
C PHE A 151 -4.20 4.20 19.44
N VAL A 152 -5.02 5.24 19.56
CA VAL A 152 -6.26 5.39 18.78
C VAL A 152 -5.94 5.40 17.27
N TYR A 153 -4.92 6.14 16.85
CA TYR A 153 -4.49 6.19 15.45
C TYR A 153 -4.03 4.82 14.92
N HIS A 154 -3.34 4.02 15.74
CA HIS A 154 -3.00 2.65 15.35
C HIS A 154 -4.24 1.79 15.15
N ILE A 155 -5.21 1.87 16.05
CA ILE A 155 -6.46 1.11 15.91
C ILE A 155 -7.17 1.52 14.63
N LEU A 156 -7.35 2.81 14.38
CA LEU A 156 -8.03 3.30 13.17
C LEU A 156 -7.29 2.89 11.89
N SER A 157 -5.98 3.12 11.82
CA SER A 157 -5.22 2.91 10.59
C SER A 157 -4.95 1.45 10.26
N TRP A 158 -4.99 0.53 11.23
CA TRP A 158 -4.70 -0.89 10.97
C TRP A 158 -5.93 -1.78 11.14
N THR A 159 -6.73 -1.55 12.18
CA THR A 159 -7.86 -2.45 12.52
C THR A 159 -9.03 -2.24 11.57
N ILE A 160 -9.32 -1.00 11.17
CA ILE A 160 -10.42 -0.74 10.22
C ILE A 160 -10.07 -1.32 8.83
N PRO A 161 -8.91 -1.00 8.22
CA PRO A 161 -8.51 -1.65 6.96
C PRO A 161 -8.42 -3.17 7.05
N GLY A 162 -7.81 -3.69 8.13
CA GLY A 162 -7.71 -5.12 8.37
C GLY A 162 -9.08 -5.79 8.49
N GLY A 163 -10.00 -5.21 9.24
CA GLY A 163 -11.36 -5.74 9.38
C GLY A 163 -12.11 -5.77 8.05
N ILE A 164 -12.08 -4.68 7.28
CA ILE A 164 -12.75 -4.59 5.97
C ILE A 164 -12.19 -5.67 5.02
N THR A 165 -10.87 -5.76 4.91
CA THR A 165 -10.23 -6.72 3.99
C THR A 165 -10.38 -8.17 4.43
N ILE A 166 -10.35 -8.47 5.74
CA ILE A 166 -10.66 -9.81 6.27
C ILE A 166 -12.10 -10.20 5.94
N THR A 167 -13.07 -9.27 6.08
CA THR A 167 -14.46 -9.59 5.71
C THR A 167 -14.62 -9.83 4.22
N ALA A 168 -13.89 -9.11 3.38
CA ALA A 168 -13.89 -9.32 1.94
C ALA A 168 -13.19 -10.64 1.55
N LEU A 169 -12.14 -11.03 2.30
CA LEU A 169 -11.44 -12.30 2.14
C LEU A 169 -12.34 -13.48 2.52
N ALA A 170 -13.05 -13.38 3.66
CA ALA A 170 -14.00 -14.38 4.12
C ALA A 170 -15.18 -14.58 3.15
N LYS A 171 -15.52 -13.55 2.36
CA LYS A 171 -16.53 -13.62 1.30
C LYS A 171 -15.99 -14.14 -0.03
N GLY A 172 -14.68 -14.41 -0.15
CA GLY A 172 -14.05 -14.87 -1.39
C GLY A 172 -14.04 -13.82 -2.52
N ILE A 173 -14.19 -12.53 -2.18
CA ILE A 173 -14.25 -11.45 -3.18
C ILE A 173 -12.83 -10.97 -3.56
N LEU A 174 -11.82 -11.27 -2.74
CA LEU A 174 -10.44 -10.92 -3.07
C LEU A 174 -9.83 -11.89 -4.09
N GLY A 175 -9.05 -11.34 -5.02
CA GLY A 175 -8.31 -12.11 -6.02
C GLY A 175 -9.17 -12.68 -7.16
N SER A 176 -10.48 -12.45 -7.15
CA SER A 176 -11.40 -12.95 -8.16
C SER A 176 -12.02 -11.78 -8.93
N ASP A 177 -11.59 -11.54 -10.17
CA ASP A 177 -12.41 -10.81 -11.14
C ASP A 177 -13.59 -11.72 -11.57
N LEU A 178 -14.52 -11.97 -10.65
CA LEU A 178 -15.79 -12.63 -10.97
C LEU A 178 -16.71 -11.60 -11.65
N SER A 179 -16.41 -11.30 -12.91
CA SER A 179 -17.43 -10.86 -13.87
C SER A 179 -18.21 -12.08 -14.34
N VAL A 180 -19.13 -12.56 -13.52
CA VAL A 180 -20.26 -13.35 -14.01
C VAL A 180 -21.48 -12.46 -13.96
N GLY A 181 -21.68 -11.76 -15.07
CA GLY A 181 -22.94 -11.15 -15.50
C GLY A 181 -23.19 -11.59 -16.94
#